data_AF-A0A847WYS0-F1
#
_entry.id   AF-A0A847WYS0-F1
#
_cell.length_a   1.000
_cell.length_b   1.000
_cell.length_c   1.000
_cell.angle_alpha   90.00
_cell.angle_beta   90.00
_cell.angle_gamma   90.00
#
_symmetry.space_group_name_H-M   'P 1'
#
loop_
_entity.id
_entity.type
_entity.pdbx_description
1 polymer ?
#
loop_
_entity_poly.entity_id
_entity_poly.type
_entity_poly.pdbx_seq_one_letter_code
_entity_poly.pdbx_strand_id
1 'polypeptide(L)' 'MAIAKPPYRADVVGSFLRPDSIKAARKARSENSGMSAENLRAIEDEAIRDVIRMQEDAGLKAVTDGEF' A
#
# COMPACT_ATOMS: atom_id res chain seq x y z
N MET A 1 -4.79 -3.65 -43.61
CA MET A 1 -5.00 -4.40 -42.36
C MET A 1 -5.05 -3.41 -41.21
N ALA A 2 -6.11 -3.42 -40.41
CA ALA A 2 -6.15 -2.62 -39.19
C ALA A 2 -5.23 -3.28 -38.13
N ILE A 3 -4.27 -2.51 -37.60
CA ILE A 3 -3.45 -2.97 -36.48
C ILE A 3 -4.37 -3.04 -35.27
N ALA A 4 -4.65 -4.25 -34.77
CA ALA A 4 -5.47 -4.42 -33.58
C ALA A 4 -4.81 -3.68 -32.41
N LYS A 5 -5.58 -2.83 -31.71
CA LYS A 5 -5.11 -2.11 -30.53
C LYS A 5 -4.68 -3.17 -29.52
N PRO A 6 -3.39 -3.24 -29.14
CA PRO A 6 -2.95 -4.31 -28.28
C PRO A 6 -3.61 -4.13 -26.91
N PRO A 7 -3.88 -5.23 -26.18
CA PRO A 7 -4.61 -5.19 -24.92
C PRO A 7 -3.70 -4.68 -23.79
N TYR A 8 -3.05 -3.53 -23.99
CA TYR A 8 -2.15 -2.93 -23.02
C TYR A 8 -2.95 -2.54 -21.78
N ARG A 9 -2.70 -3.24 -20.68
CA ARG A 9 -3.18 -2.90 -19.34
C ARG A 9 -2.08 -2.14 -18.61
N ALA A 10 -2.45 -1.03 -17.99
CA ALA A 10 -1.62 -0.41 -16.95
C ALA A 10 -1.92 -1.12 -15.62
N ASP A 11 -0.87 -1.46 -14.89
CA ASP A 11 -0.95 -2.09 -13.57
C ASP A 11 0.15 -1.53 -12.67
N VAL A 12 0.05 -1.82 -11.38
CA VAL A 12 1.02 -1.38 -10.36
C VAL A 12 1.90 -2.56 -9.97
N VAL A 13 3.20 -2.33 -9.83
CA VAL A 13 4.17 -3.39 -9.48
C VAL A 13 3.98 -3.87 -8.04
N GLY A 14 3.75 -2.96 -7.09
CA GLY A 14 3.73 -3.29 -5.67
C GLY A 14 3.68 -2.08 -4.77
N SER A 15 4.83 -1.45 -4.57
CA SER A 15 5.01 -0.37 -3.58
C SER A 15 4.19 0.89 -3.84
N PHE A 16 3.70 1.45 -2.72
CA PHE A 16 3.09 2.78 -2.66
C PHE A 16 3.87 3.69 -1.70
N LEU A 17 3.60 4.99 -1.77
CA LEU A 17 4.16 5.94 -0.81
C LEU A 17 3.62 5.62 0.58
N ARG A 18 4.55 5.39 1.53
CA ARG A 18 4.18 5.11 2.91
C ARG A 18 3.43 6.30 3.52
N PRO A 19 2.24 6.07 4.11
CA PRO A 19 1.54 7.10 4.88
C PRO A 19 2.38 7.60 6.05
N ASP A 20 2.13 8.84 6.46
CA ASP A 20 2.87 9.44 7.57
C ASP A 20 2.63 8.72 8.91
N SER A 21 1.48 8.07 9.07
CA SER A 21 1.18 7.18 10.21
C SER A 21 2.18 6.03 10.33
N ILE A 22 2.47 5.32 9.23
CA ILE A 22 3.47 4.24 9.18
C ILE A 22 4.86 4.79 9.45
N LYS A 23 5.24 5.92 8.83
CA LYS A 23 6.56 6.53 9.04
C LYS A 23 6.77 6.87 10.52
N ALA A 24 5.78 7.50 11.14
CA ALA A 24 5.83 7.86 12.56
C ALA A 24 5.88 6.61 13.46
N ALA A 25 5.09 5.58 13.16
CA ALA A 25 5.06 4.34 13.93
C ALA A 25 6.39 3.57 13.84
N ARG A 26 6.96 3.44 12.65
CA ARG A 26 8.28 2.80 12.43
C ARG A 26 9.39 3.57 13.11
N LYS A 27 9.37 4.91 13.06
CA LYS A 27 10.31 5.76 13.79
C LYS A 27 10.21 5.53 15.29
N ALA A 28 9.00 5.59 15.86
CA ALA A 28 8.76 5.34 17.29
C ALA A 28 9.20 3.93 17.74
N ARG A 29 9.02 2.92 16.87
CA ARG A 29 9.51 1.55 17.10
C ARG A 29 11.04 1.50 17.12
N SER A 30 11.71 2.14 16.16
CA SER A 30 13.18 2.18 16.09
C SER A 30 13.81 2.95 17.25
N GLU A 31 13.13 3.99 17.74
CA GLU A 31 13.56 4.83 18.86
C GLU A 31 13.20 4.20 20.21
N ASN A 32 12.69 2.97 20.23
CA ASN A 32 12.27 2.22 21.41
C ASN A 32 11.31 3.02 22.33
N SER A 33 10.46 3.86 21.74
CA SER A 33 9.60 4.82 22.45
C SER A 33 8.28 4.22 22.93
N GLY A 34 8.27 2.93 23.30
CA GLY A 34 7.08 2.22 23.77
C GLY A 34 6.11 1.77 22.67
N MET A 35 6.48 1.87 21.39
CA MET A 35 5.71 1.29 20.29
C MET A 35 5.86 -0.24 20.31
N SER A 36 4.77 -0.98 20.43
CA SER A 36 4.79 -2.45 20.39
C SER A 36 4.73 -2.98 18.95
N ALA A 37 4.98 -4.28 18.76
CA ALA A 37 4.86 -4.91 17.44
C ALA A 37 3.42 -4.97 16.96
N GLU A 38 2.52 -5.23 17.88
CA GLU A 38 1.10 -5.37 17.67
C GLU A 38 0.50 -4.03 17.28
N ASN A 39 0.92 -2.94 17.94
CA ASN A 39 0.48 -1.59 17.61
C ASN A 39 1.01 -1.12 16.25
N LEU A 40 2.28 -1.40 15.93
CA LEU A 40 2.83 -1.11 14.60
C LEU A 40 2.05 -1.86 13.51
N ARG A 41 1.82 -3.16 13.73
CA ARG A 41 1.07 -4.01 12.80
C ARG A 41 -0.37 -3.52 12.61
N ALA A 42 -1.04 -3.07 13.67
CA ALA A 42 -2.38 -2.51 13.54
C ALA A 42 -2.40 -1.25 12.66
N ILE A 43 -1.38 -0.38 12.79
CA ILE A 43 -1.24 0.82 11.94
C ILE A 43 -0.96 0.43 10.48
N GLU A 44 -0.11 -0.56 10.25
CA GLU A 44 0.17 -1.11 8.92
C GLU A 44 -1.10 -1.73 8.30
N ASP A 45 -1.85 -2.54 9.05
CA ASP A 45 -3.10 -3.17 8.60
C ASP A 45 -4.17 -2.13 8.19
N GLU A 46 -4.33 -1.03 8.94
CA GLU A 46 -5.26 0.04 8.54
C GLU A 46 -4.83 0.70 7.22
N ALA A 47 -3.55 1.03 7.08
CA ALA A 47 -3.03 1.61 5.85
C ALA A 47 -3.15 0.66 4.65
N ILE A 48 -2.97 -0.65 4.87
CA ILE A 48 -3.17 -1.68 3.84
C ILE A 48 -4.63 -1.71 3.37
N ARG A 49 -5.61 -1.62 4.29
CA ARG A 49 -7.02 -1.54 3.90
C ARG A 49 -7.33 -0.29 3.08
N ASP A 50 -6.72 0.84 3.43
CA ASP A 50 -6.89 2.09 2.71
C ASP A 50 -6.29 2.04 1.29
N VAL A 51 -5.09 1.47 1.13
CA VAL A 51 -4.46 1.35 -0.19
C VAL A 51 -5.15 0.31 -1.07
N ILE A 52 -5.68 -0.78 -0.50
CA ILE A 52 -6.50 -1.74 -1.25
C ILE A 52 -7.75 -1.05 -1.79
N ARG A 53 -8.51 -0.33 -0.93
CA ARG A 53 -9.71 0.38 -1.35
C ARG A 53 -9.42 1.42 -2.44
N MET A 54 -8.33 2.17 -2.31
CA MET A 54 -7.89 3.11 -3.34
C MET A 54 -7.62 2.44 -4.69
N GLN A 55 -7.00 1.26 -4.69
CA GLN A 55 -6.71 0.50 -5.91
C GLN A 55 -8.00 -0.06 -6.55
N GLU A 56 -8.91 -0.57 -5.74
CA GLU A 56 -10.24 -1.03 -6.19
C GLU A 56 -11.05 0.12 -6.80
N ASP A 57 -11.08 1.28 -6.14
CA ASP A 57 -11.75 2.49 -6.62
C ASP A 57 -11.12 3.03 -7.93
N ALA A 58 -9.82 2.83 -8.12
CA ALA A 58 -9.12 3.15 -9.36
C ALA A 58 -9.39 2.14 -10.49
N GLY A 59 -10.14 1.06 -10.22
CA GLY A 59 -10.49 0.02 -11.20
C GLY A 59 -9.39 -0.99 -11.47
N LEU A 60 -8.38 -1.08 -10.58
CA LEU A 60 -7.36 -2.11 -10.66
C LEU A 60 -7.95 -3.48 -10.33
N LYS A 61 -7.51 -4.50 -11.07
CA LYS A 61 -8.00 -5.89 -10.89
C LYS A 61 -7.10 -6.71 -9.98
N ALA A 62 -5.80 -6.45 -10.04
CA ALA A 62 -4.84 -6.92 -9.08
C ALA A 62 -4.55 -5.76 -8.12
N VAL A 63 -4.56 -6.04 -6.82
CA VAL A 63 -4.26 -5.06 -5.78
C VAL A 63 -3.11 -5.57 -4.93
N THR A 64 -2.33 -4.66 -4.37
CA THR A 64 -1.17 -4.94 -3.51
C THR A 64 -1.34 -4.31 -2.14
N ASP A 65 -0.54 -4.73 -1.17
CA ASP A 65 -0.50 -4.14 0.18
C ASP A 65 0.33 -2.84 0.26
N GLY A 66 0.90 -2.41 -0.87
CA GLY A 66 1.76 -1.24 -0.95
C GLY A 66 3.12 -1.35 -0.30
N GLU A 67 3.56 -2.55 0.10
CA GLU A 67 4.84 -2.80 0.80
C GLU A 67 5.01 -1.96 2.07
N PHE A 68 3.90 -1.86 2.80
CA PHE A 68 3.73 -1.01 3.97
C PHE A 68 4.51 -1.45 5.19
#